data_AF-A0A6H9GC50-F1
#
_entry.id   AF-A0A6H9GC50-F1
#
_cell.length_a   1.000
_cell.length_b   1.000
_cell.length_c   1.000
_cell.angle_alpha   90.00
_cell.angle_beta   90.00
_cell.angle_gamma   90.00
#
_symmetry.space_group_name_H-M   'P 1'
#
loop_
_entity.id
_entity.type
_entity.pdbx_description
1 polymer ?
#
loop_
_entity_poly.entity_id
_entity_poly.type
_entity_poly.pdbx_seq_one_letter_code
_entity_poly.pdbx_strand_id
1 'polypeptide(L)'
;MNCPRCQSSEIYRKSLESLTIYCDHCGHQWQAEQVRKSLASAHRRQGRHLLHIDVYICPIDKNKYSFAINKNGGVGAFYEFESDPYLSGSYDSIEEALEAGIKEALS
;
A
#
# COMPACT_ATOMS: atom_id res chain seq x y z
N MET A 1 8.28 -4.89 1.53
CA MET A 1 8.88 -4.64 0.20
C MET A 1 10.23 -3.99 0.41
N ASN A 2 11.20 -4.28 -0.47
CA ASN A 2 12.57 -3.81 -0.31
C ASN A 2 13.03 -3.07 -1.57
N CYS A 3 14.02 -2.19 -1.43
CA CYS A 3 14.64 -1.50 -2.54
C CYS A 3 15.15 -2.50 -3.59
N PRO A 4 14.80 -2.36 -4.88
CA PRO A 4 15.23 -3.30 -5.92
C PRO A 4 16.74 -3.27 -6.15
N ARG A 5 17.42 -2.20 -5.72
CA ARG A 5 18.86 -2.03 -5.90
C ARG A 5 19.70 -2.55 -4.73
N CYS A 6 19.25 -2.33 -3.49
CA CYS A 6 20.05 -2.65 -2.29
C CYS A 6 19.34 -3.56 -1.28
N GLN A 7 18.11 -3.98 -1.58
CA GLN A 7 17.27 -4.80 -0.70
C GLN A 7 16.98 -4.22 0.69
N SER A 8 17.28 -2.94 0.94
CA SER A 8 16.86 -2.26 2.18
C SER A 8 15.35 -2.10 2.26
N SER A 9 14.78 -2.21 3.46
CA SER A 9 13.37 -1.88 3.74
C SER A 9 13.13 -0.38 3.98
N GLU A 10 14.18 0.45 3.98
CA GLU A 10 14.11 1.90 4.19
C GLU A 10 13.67 2.61 2.89
N ILE A 11 12.41 2.39 2.52
CA ILE A 11 11.80 2.91 1.29
C ILE A 11 10.56 3.75 1.62
N TYR A 12 10.37 4.86 0.91
CA TYR A 12 9.30 5.83 1.15
C TYR A 12 8.92 6.58 -0.13
N ARG A 13 7.82 7.34 -0.11
CA ARG A 13 7.39 8.24 -1.21
C ARG A 13 7.51 9.69 -0.74
N LYS A 14 7.96 10.58 -1.62
CA LYS A 14 8.10 12.02 -1.29
C LYS A 14 6.79 12.80 -1.35
N SER A 15 5.83 12.36 -2.16
CA SER A 15 4.51 12.98 -2.20
C SER A 15 3.44 11.97 -2.54
N LEU A 16 2.22 12.27 -2.08
CA LEU A 16 1.02 11.43 -2.18
C LEU A 16 0.60 11.18 -3.64
N GLU A 17 0.81 12.18 -4.50
CA GLU A 17 0.52 12.11 -5.93
C GLU A 17 1.67 11.52 -6.76
N SER A 18 2.84 11.38 -6.13
CA SER A 18 4.03 10.84 -6.79
C SER A 18 4.10 9.34 -6.61
N LEU A 19 4.05 8.65 -7.74
CA LEU A 19 4.40 7.24 -7.80
C LEU A 19 5.91 7.00 -7.64
N THR A 20 6.72 8.04 -7.42
CA THR A 20 8.16 7.88 -7.19
C THR A 20 8.45 7.40 -5.78
N ILE A 21 8.95 6.18 -5.66
CA ILE A 21 9.50 5.60 -4.44
C ILE A 21 10.99 5.94 -4.37
N TYR A 22 11.46 6.24 -3.17
CA TYR A 22 12.83 6.54 -2.80
C TYR A 22 13.33 5.50 -1.81
N CYS A 23 14.61 5.17 -1.88
CA CYS A 23 15.31 4.42 -0.86
C CYS A 23 16.31 5.33 -0.14
N ASP A 24 16.12 5.57 1.16
CA ASP A 24 17.05 6.41 1.94
C ASP A 24 18.44 5.77 2.05
N HIS A 25 18.50 4.44 2.09
CA HIS A 25 19.76 3.71 2.24
C HIS A 25 20.72 3.89 1.04
N CYS A 26 20.21 3.85 -0.20
CA CYS A 26 21.05 3.89 -1.41
C CYS A 26 20.75 5.04 -2.37
N GLY A 27 19.80 5.92 -2.01
CA GLY A 27 19.36 7.04 -2.85
C GLY A 27 18.66 6.64 -4.15
N HIS A 28 18.41 5.35 -4.38
CA HIS A 28 17.72 4.89 -5.58
C HIS A 28 16.27 5.37 -5.59
N GLN A 29 15.80 5.77 -6.76
CA GLN A 29 14.42 6.16 -6.99
C GLN A 29 13.84 5.39 -8.18
N TRP A 30 12.58 5.00 -8.08
CA TRP A 30 11.87 4.32 -9.17
C TRP A 30 10.39 4.69 -9.14
N GLN A 31 9.72 4.60 -10.29
CA GLN A 31 8.27 4.74 -10.34
C GLN A 31 7.60 3.41 -10.00
N ALA A 32 6.71 3.45 -9.02
CA ALA A 32 5.74 2.40 -8.78
C ALA A 32 4.72 2.40 -9.91
N GLU A 33 4.63 1.31 -10.67
CA GLU A 33 3.45 1.10 -11.50
C GLU A 33 2.30 0.67 -10.58
N GLN A 34 1.42 1.61 -10.21
CA GLN A 34 0.24 1.32 -9.41
C GLN A 34 -1.03 1.59 -10.22
N VAL A 35 -1.93 0.61 -10.25
CA VAL A 35 -3.24 0.73 -10.87
C VAL A 35 -4.06 1.73 -10.05
N ARG A 36 -4.69 2.72 -10.70
CA ARG A 36 -5.51 3.75 -10.04
C ARG A 36 -6.73 3.21 -9.28
N LYS A 37 -7.13 1.96 -9.55
CA LYS A 37 -8.28 1.31 -8.93
C LYS A 37 -7.83 0.08 -8.17
N SER A 38 -8.38 -0.10 -6.98
CA SER A 38 -8.25 -1.34 -6.23
C SER A 38 -8.88 -2.50 -7.02
N LEU A 39 -8.31 -3.69 -6.85
CA LEU A 39 -8.80 -4.94 -7.41
C LEU A 39 -9.90 -5.54 -6.54
N ALA A 40 -9.78 -5.36 -5.23
CA ALA A 40 -10.76 -5.75 -4.23
C ALA A 40 -10.69 -4.78 -3.04
N SER A 41 -11.79 -4.67 -2.32
CA SER A 41 -11.89 -3.81 -1.14
C SER A 41 -12.71 -4.49 -0.05
N ALA A 42 -12.33 -4.27 1.21
CA ALA A 42 -13.11 -4.64 2.37
C ALA A 42 -13.21 -3.46 3.34
N HIS A 43 -14.23 -3.53 4.21
CA HIS A 43 -14.48 -2.52 5.22
C HIS A 43 -14.52 -3.17 6.59
N ARG A 44 -13.84 -2.58 7.56
CA ARG A 44 -13.84 -3.03 8.96
C ARG A 44 -14.02 -1.83 9.88
N ARG A 45 -14.77 -2.00 10.97
CA ARG A 45 -14.87 -0.97 12.00
C ARG A 45 -13.84 -1.25 13.09
N GLN A 46 -13.04 -0.25 13.43
CA GLN A 46 -12.17 -0.26 14.61
C GLN A 46 -12.57 0.93 15.49
N GLY A 47 -13.30 0.64 16.58
CA GLY A 47 -13.91 1.66 17.40
C GLY A 47 -14.89 2.55 16.60
N ARG A 48 -14.63 3.87 16.57
CA ARG A 48 -15.43 4.86 15.83
C ARG A 48 -15.00 5.03 14.37
N HIS A 49 -13.87 4.44 13.97
CA HIS A 49 -13.32 4.62 12.62
C HIS A 49 -13.75 3.49 11.69
N LEU A 50 -14.07 3.85 10.44
CA LEU A 50 -14.27 2.90 9.36
C LEU A 50 -12.94 2.76 8.61
N LEU A 51 -12.36 1.56 8.67
CA LEU A 51 -11.15 1.19 7.96
C LEU A 51 -11.52 0.59 6.60
N HIS A 52 -10.89 1.10 5.57
CA HIS A 52 -10.98 0.66 4.19
C HIS A 52 -9.71 -0.11 3.88
N ILE A 53 -9.84 -1.39 3.54
CA ILE A 53 -8.73 -2.23 3.12
C ILE A 53 -8.85 -2.41 1.62
N ASP A 54 -7.87 -1.93 0.86
CA ASP A 54 -7.87 -1.96 -0.60
C ASP A 54 -6.70 -2.80 -1.11
N VAL A 55 -6.96 -3.71 -2.05
CA VAL A 55 -5.95 -4.57 -2.67
C VAL A 55 -5.55 -4.03 -4.03
N TYR A 56 -4.26 -4.06 -4.34
CA TYR A 56 -3.66 -3.59 -5.58
C TYR A 56 -2.64 -4.62 -6.11
N ILE A 57 -2.23 -4.46 -7.36
CA ILE A 57 -1.05 -5.15 -7.89
C ILE A 57 0.19 -4.69 -7.12
N CYS A 58 1.08 -5.62 -6.76
CA CYS A 58 2.33 -5.32 -6.09
C CYS A 58 3.24 -4.48 -7.03
N PRO A 59 3.76 -3.34 -6.58
CA PRO A 59 4.50 -2.41 -7.45
C PRO A 59 5.92 -2.92 -7.80
N ILE A 60 6.39 -3.97 -7.15
CA ILE A 60 7.70 -4.60 -7.41
C ILE A 60 7.56 -5.90 -8.22
N ASP A 61 6.42 -6.58 -8.11
CA ASP A 61 6.12 -7.81 -8.84
C ASP A 61 4.68 -7.79 -9.35
N LYS A 62 4.53 -7.60 -10.67
CA LYS A 62 3.22 -7.49 -11.32
C LYS A 62 2.38 -8.77 -11.24
N ASN A 63 2.97 -9.89 -10.85
CA ASN A 63 2.27 -11.17 -10.66
C ASN A 63 1.78 -11.36 -9.22
N LYS A 64 2.07 -10.42 -8.31
CA LYS A 64 1.69 -10.48 -6.89
C LYS A 64 0.77 -9.32 -6.51
N TYR A 65 0.26 -9.37 -5.29
CA TYR A 65 -0.70 -8.43 -4.75
C TYR A 65 -0.21 -7.79 -3.45
N SER A 66 -0.67 -6.59 -3.16
CA SER A 66 -0.40 -5.84 -1.92
C SER A 66 -1.69 -5.16 -1.45
N PHE A 67 -1.76 -4.74 -0.19
CA PHE A 67 -2.92 -4.01 0.33
C PHE A 67 -2.55 -2.63 0.90
N ALA A 68 -3.53 -1.75 1.02
CA ALA A 68 -3.44 -0.49 1.77
C ALA A 68 -4.61 -0.39 2.76
N ILE A 69 -4.40 0.24 3.92
CA ILE A 69 -5.43 0.45 4.94
C ILE A 69 -5.66 1.95 5.13
N ASN A 70 -6.83 2.42 4.74
CA ASN A 70 -7.24 3.83 4.81
C ASN A 70 -8.30 4.04 5.90
N LYS A 71 -8.19 5.12 6.67
CA LYS A 71 -9.18 5.44 7.75
C LYS A 71 -10.30 6.38 7.29
N ASN A 72 -10.18 6.95 6.09
CA ASN A 72 -11.14 7.90 5.52
C ASN A 72 -11.74 7.30 4.24
N GLY A 73 -13.04 7.05 4.27
CA GLY A 73 -13.71 6.15 3.34
C GLY A 73 -14.02 6.67 1.95
N GLY A 74 -13.01 6.89 1.11
CA GLY A 74 -13.26 7.26 -0.28
C GLY A 74 -12.11 7.00 -1.24
N VAL A 75 -12.49 6.72 -2.49
CA VAL A 75 -11.67 6.69 -3.71
C VAL A 75 -10.91 8.02 -3.99
N GLY A 76 -11.07 9.03 -3.13
CA GLY A 76 -10.46 10.36 -3.24
C GLY A 76 -9.42 10.71 -2.16
N ALA A 77 -9.04 9.80 -1.27
CA ALA A 77 -8.18 10.15 -0.13
C ALA A 77 -6.67 10.06 -0.42
N PHE A 78 -6.19 10.72 -1.49
CA PHE A 78 -4.78 11.07 -1.64
C PHE A 78 -4.42 12.37 -0.90
N TYR A 79 -5.35 12.92 -0.10
CA TYR A 79 -5.23 14.27 0.46
C TYR A 79 -5.24 14.36 2.00
N GLU A 80 -5.39 13.27 2.76
CA GLU A 80 -5.57 13.38 4.22
C GLU A 80 -4.96 12.22 5.04
N PHE A 81 -3.69 11.88 4.83
CA PHE A 81 -2.98 11.03 5.79
C PHE A 81 -1.61 11.60 6.16
N GLU A 82 -1.38 11.78 7.45
CA GLU A 82 -0.10 12.16 8.08
C GLU A 82 1.02 11.12 7.83
N SER A 83 0.61 9.95 7.33
CA SER A 83 1.45 8.84 6.90
C SER A 83 0.66 8.04 5.84
N ASP A 84 0.88 8.35 4.57
CA ASP A 84 0.29 7.61 3.44
C ASP A 84 0.65 6.12 3.57
N PRO A 85 -0.32 5.19 3.73
CA PRO A 85 0.01 3.80 3.93
C PRO A 85 0.55 3.24 2.62
N TYR A 86 1.88 3.11 2.59
CA TYR A 86 2.60 2.37 1.58
C TYR A 86 1.92 1.00 1.38
N LEU A 87 1.82 0.54 0.14
CA LEU A 87 1.29 -0.79 -0.16
C LEU A 87 2.03 -1.83 0.68
N SER A 88 1.32 -2.50 1.58
CA SER A 88 1.86 -3.48 2.51
C SER A 88 1.84 -4.87 1.91
N GLY A 89 2.94 -5.60 2.16
CA GLY A 89 3.10 -6.99 1.79
C GLY A 89 3.25 -7.28 0.30
N SER A 90 3.42 -8.56 -0.02
CA SER A 90 3.55 -9.10 -1.37
C SER A 90 3.03 -10.53 -1.34
N TYR A 91 1.81 -10.74 -1.84
CA TYR A 91 1.00 -11.95 -1.70
C TYR A 91 0.74 -12.59 -3.06
N ASP A 92 0.50 -13.90 -3.07
CA ASP A 92 0.33 -14.65 -4.32
C ASP A 92 -1.12 -14.58 -4.84
N SER A 93 -2.07 -14.15 -4.01
CA SER A 93 -3.47 -13.95 -4.39
C SER A 93 -4.08 -12.67 -3.81
N ILE A 94 -5.21 -12.26 -4.40
CA ILE A 94 -6.01 -11.13 -3.91
C ILE A 94 -6.59 -11.46 -2.53
N GLU A 95 -7.03 -12.70 -2.34
CA GLU A 95 -7.60 -13.22 -1.10
C GLU A 95 -6.59 -13.13 0.05
N GLU A 96 -5.35 -13.60 -0.16
CA GLU A 96 -4.28 -13.52 0.84
C GLU A 96 -3.96 -12.06 1.22
N ALA A 97 -3.85 -11.17 0.22
CA ALA A 97 -3.60 -9.75 0.46
C ALA A 97 -4.74 -9.11 1.26
N LEU A 98 -5.99 -9.46 0.96
CA LEU A 98 -7.16 -8.93 1.65
C LEU A 98 -7.25 -9.43 3.10
N GLU A 99 -7.00 -10.72 3.33
CA GLU A 99 -6.97 -11.31 4.67
C GLU A 99 -5.87 -10.71 5.52
N ALA A 100 -4.66 -10.54 4.96
CA ALA A 100 -3.56 -9.88 5.64
C ALA A 100 -3.90 -8.44 6.01
N GLY A 101 -4.51 -7.68 5.08
CA GLY A 101 -4.95 -6.32 5.34
C GLY A 101 -6.04 -6.21 6.39
N ILE A 102 -6.99 -7.15 6.42
CA ILE A 102 -8.02 -7.21 7.48
C ILE A 102 -7.38 -7.51 8.84
N LYS A 103 -6.40 -8.42 8.89
CA LYS A 103 -5.70 -8.78 10.12
C LYS A 103 -4.91 -7.60 10.68
N GLU A 104 -4.18 -6.89 9.83
CA GLU A 104 -3.39 -5.70 10.20
C GLU A 104 -4.29 -4.51 10.58
N ALA A 105 -5.46 -4.36 9.93
CA ALA A 105 -6.44 -3.34 10.29
C ALA A 105 -7.05 -3.55 11.69
N LEU A 106 -7.02 -4.78 12.21
CA LEU A 106 -7.63 -5.17 13.48
C LEU A 106 -6.63 -5.40 14.62
N SER A 107 -5.32 -5.41 14.33
CA SER A 107 -4.25 -5.50 15.33
C SER A 107 -4.07 -4.20 16.10
#